data_AF-A0A9X4RFZ0-F1
#
_entry.id   AF-A0A9X4RFZ0-F1
#
_cell.length_a   1.000
_cell.length_b   1.000
_cell.length_c   1.000
_cell.angle_alpha   90.00
_cell.angle_beta   90.00
_cell.angle_gamma   90.00
#
_symmetry.space_group_name_H-M   'P 1'
#
loop_
_entity.id
_entity.type
_entity.pdbx_description
1 polymer ?
#
loop_
_entity_poly.entity_id
_entity_poly.type
_entity_poly.pdbx_seq_one_letter_code
_entity_poly.pdbx_strand_id
1 'polypeptide(L)'
;MELADSEGLDAVSMRRVASALGTGASSLYRYVATRDDLLEMMTDSTAGEYDLPDPSGNWQADLLVVARQARHIMRRHPWLPALVIGRPTLGPHGADLLEHVLDVLADHPTHPARKLEAFALINGLTALFVQNGVAVVLGKFRADMAEREDCCASSVEPQRFW
;
A
#
# COMPACT_ATOMS: atom_id res chain seq x y z
N MET A 1 -11.81 -6.92 -9.90
CA MET A 1 -10.35 -6.90 -9.68
C MET A 1 -9.63 -6.87 -11.02
N GLU A 2 -9.77 -7.89 -11.87
CA GLU A 2 -9.05 -8.02 -13.16
C GLU A 2 -9.01 -6.75 -14.03
N LEU A 3 -10.15 -6.09 -14.24
CA LEU A 3 -10.20 -4.84 -15.03
C LEU A 3 -9.29 -3.74 -14.46
N ALA A 4 -9.25 -3.61 -13.14
CA ALA A 4 -8.41 -2.61 -12.46
C ALA A 4 -6.94 -3.02 -12.50
N ASP A 5 -6.65 -4.32 -12.41
CA ASP A 5 -5.28 -4.85 -12.47
C ASP A 5 -4.65 -4.64 -13.85
N SER A 6 -5.44 -4.77 -14.93
CA SER A 6 -4.96 -4.65 -16.31
C SER A 6 -5.01 -3.23 -16.86
N GLU A 7 -6.08 -2.46 -16.57
CA GLU A 7 -6.33 -1.15 -17.18
C GLU A 7 -6.28 0.02 -16.18
N GLY A 8 -6.05 -0.26 -14.89
CA GLY A 8 -6.02 0.76 -13.83
C GLY A 8 -7.41 1.24 -13.37
N LEU A 9 -7.42 2.12 -12.35
CA LEU A 9 -8.67 2.59 -11.73
C LEU A 9 -9.55 3.41 -12.66
N ASP A 10 -8.97 4.17 -13.58
CA ASP A 10 -9.73 5.03 -14.49
C ASP A 10 -10.63 4.22 -15.43
N ALA A 11 -10.26 2.97 -15.73
CA ALA A 11 -11.09 2.05 -16.49
C ALA A 11 -12.28 1.49 -15.70
N VAL A 12 -12.22 1.51 -14.36
CA VAL A 12 -13.27 1.02 -13.46
C VAL A 12 -14.42 2.03 -13.42
N SER A 13 -15.34 1.92 -14.37
CA SER A 13 -16.61 2.65 -14.35
C SER A 13 -17.77 1.68 -14.16
N MET A 14 -18.88 2.14 -13.57
CA MET A 14 -20.09 1.32 -13.39
C MET A 14 -20.52 0.62 -14.67
N ARG A 15 -20.45 1.33 -15.81
CA ARG A 15 -20.80 0.79 -17.13
C ARG A 15 -19.83 -0.27 -17.62
N ARG A 16 -18.51 -0.05 -17.49
CA ARG A 16 -17.49 -1.03 -17.91
C ARG A 16 -17.55 -2.28 -17.04
N VAL A 17 -17.74 -2.12 -15.74
CA VAL A 17 -17.86 -3.25 -14.80
C VAL A 17 -19.13 -4.06 -15.10
N ALA A 18 -20.27 -3.40 -15.30
CA ALA A 18 -21.50 -4.09 -15.71
C ALA A 18 -21.32 -4.86 -17.04
N SER A 19 -20.67 -4.24 -18.03
CA SER A 19 -20.37 -4.89 -19.31
C SER A 19 -19.44 -6.09 -19.17
N ALA A 20 -18.40 -6.00 -18.34
CA ALA A 20 -17.47 -7.10 -18.08
C ALA A 20 -18.18 -8.27 -17.36
N LEU A 21 -19.17 -7.97 -16.53
CA LEU A 21 -20.03 -8.95 -15.84
C LEU A 21 -21.19 -9.47 -16.71
N GLY A 22 -21.31 -9.04 -17.98
CA GLY A 22 -22.40 -9.45 -18.87
C GLY A 22 -23.79 -9.00 -18.43
N THR A 23 -23.90 -7.93 -17.63
CA THR A 23 -25.15 -7.43 -17.05
C THR A 23 -25.42 -5.99 -17.45
N GLY A 24 -26.67 -5.54 -17.26
CA GLY A 24 -27.03 -4.13 -17.43
C GLY A 24 -26.59 -3.28 -16.23
N ALA A 25 -26.23 -2.01 -16.46
CA ALA A 25 -25.82 -1.10 -15.39
C ALA A 25 -26.87 -0.98 -14.26
N SER A 26 -28.16 -1.00 -14.60
CA SER A 26 -29.27 -0.96 -13.63
C SER A 26 -29.25 -2.14 -12.65
N SER A 27 -28.76 -3.31 -13.06
CA SER A 27 -28.60 -4.46 -12.15
C SER A 27 -27.45 -4.27 -11.17
N LEU A 28 -26.35 -3.65 -11.60
CA LEU A 28 -25.20 -3.38 -10.73
C LEU A 28 -25.54 -2.34 -9.66
N TYR A 29 -26.33 -1.32 -10.01
CA TYR A 29 -26.78 -0.29 -9.07
C TYR A 29 -27.64 -0.82 -7.92
N ARG A 30 -28.19 -2.04 -8.01
CA ARG A 30 -28.91 -2.68 -6.89
C ARG A 30 -27.98 -3.14 -5.76
N TYR A 31 -26.72 -3.41 -6.07
CA TYR A 31 -25.72 -3.89 -5.11
C TYR A 31 -24.73 -2.80 -4.72
N VAL A 32 -24.50 -1.84 -5.62
CA VAL A 32 -23.46 -0.83 -5.46
C VAL A 32 -24.01 0.51 -5.91
N ALA A 33 -24.22 1.46 -4.99
CA ALA A 33 -24.87 2.71 -5.32
C ALA A 33 -23.95 3.65 -6.12
N THR A 34 -22.65 3.64 -5.80
CA THR A 34 -21.67 4.54 -6.43
C THR A 34 -20.41 3.82 -6.88
N ARG A 35 -19.63 4.46 -7.76
CA ARG A 35 -18.28 3.98 -8.11
C ARG A 35 -17.39 3.91 -6.87
N ASP A 36 -17.58 4.84 -5.93
CA ASP A 36 -16.77 4.88 -4.73
C ASP A 36 -17.04 3.67 -3.85
N ASP A 37 -18.31 3.29 -3.65
CA ASP A 37 -18.67 2.08 -2.91
C ASP A 37 -18.03 0.84 -3.56
N LEU A 38 -17.97 0.79 -4.90
CA LEU A 38 -17.29 -0.28 -5.63
C LEU A 38 -15.81 -0.33 -5.29
N LEU A 39 -15.14 0.82 -5.25
CA LEU A 39 -13.72 0.91 -4.92
C LEU A 39 -13.45 0.53 -3.46
N GLU A 40 -14.34 0.88 -2.54
CA GLU A 40 -14.26 0.48 -1.14
C GLU A 40 -14.38 -1.04 -1.00
N MET A 41 -15.36 -1.67 -1.67
CA MET A 41 -15.48 -3.14 -1.70
C MET A 41 -14.30 -3.83 -2.38
N MET A 42 -13.77 -3.26 -3.46
CA MET A 42 -12.56 -3.79 -4.11
C MET A 42 -11.37 -3.73 -3.15
N THR A 43 -11.22 -2.62 -2.41
CA THR A 43 -10.14 -2.45 -1.43
C THR A 43 -10.27 -3.46 -0.30
N ASP A 44 -11.47 -3.61 0.28
CA ASP A 44 -11.73 -4.60 1.32
C ASP A 44 -11.53 -6.04 0.82
N SER A 45 -11.89 -6.34 -0.43
CA SER A 45 -11.61 -7.64 -1.04
C SER A 45 -10.11 -7.97 -1.07
N THR A 46 -9.22 -6.98 -1.22
CA THR A 46 -7.75 -7.23 -1.16
C THR A 46 -7.26 -7.49 0.26
N ALA A 47 -7.95 -6.95 1.28
CA ALA A 47 -7.64 -7.28 2.67
C ALA A 47 -7.98 -8.74 3.00
N GLY A 48 -8.91 -9.35 2.27
CA GLY A 48 -9.21 -10.78 2.38
C GLY A 48 -8.13 -11.71 1.80
N GLU A 49 -7.09 -11.16 1.15
CA GLU A 49 -5.95 -11.96 0.65
C GLU A 49 -4.85 -12.17 1.68
N TYR A 50 -4.91 -11.49 2.83
CA TYR A 50 -3.95 -11.70 3.90
C TYR A 50 -4.18 -13.07 4.55
N ASP A 51 -3.08 -13.80 4.74
CA ASP A 51 -3.02 -14.94 5.64
C ASP A 51 -2.79 -14.42 7.06
N LEU A 52 -3.69 -14.77 7.97
CA LEU A 52 -3.75 -14.27 9.36
C LEU A 52 -3.54 -15.44 10.35
N PRO A 53 -2.33 -16.02 10.43
CA PRO A 53 -2.05 -17.12 11.35
C PRO A 53 -2.04 -16.64 12.81
N ASP A 54 -2.07 -17.57 13.76
CA ASP A 54 -1.91 -17.23 15.18
C ASP A 54 -0.56 -16.52 15.44
N PRO A 55 -0.51 -15.44 16.25
CA PRO A 55 0.73 -14.73 16.55
C PRO A 55 1.81 -15.64 17.15
N SER A 56 3.05 -15.48 16.70
CA SER A 56 4.17 -16.30 17.15
C SER A 56 4.71 -15.91 18.54
N GLY A 57 4.26 -14.77 19.06
CA GLY A 57 4.80 -14.11 20.25
C GLY A 57 6.00 -13.21 19.96
N ASN A 58 6.55 -13.22 18.73
CA ASN A 58 7.53 -12.25 18.29
C ASN A 58 6.86 -11.17 17.42
N TRP A 59 6.35 -10.14 18.07
CA TRP A 59 5.59 -9.06 17.42
C TRP A 59 6.33 -8.41 16.25
N GLN A 60 7.66 -8.29 16.31
CA GLN A 60 8.43 -7.69 15.21
C GLN A 60 8.43 -8.58 13.97
N ALA A 61 8.58 -9.89 14.17
CA ALA A 61 8.56 -10.86 13.08
C ALA A 61 7.15 -10.94 12.45
N ASP A 62 6.12 -10.96 13.28
CA ASP A 62 4.73 -11.06 12.84
C ASP A 62 4.29 -9.80 12.06
N LEU A 63 4.59 -8.59 12.55
CA LEU A 63 4.33 -7.35 11.80
C LEU A 63 5.09 -7.29 10.48
N LEU A 64 6.31 -7.86 10.44
CA LEU A 64 7.09 -7.93 9.21
C LEU A 64 6.48 -8.92 8.20
N VAL A 65 5.85 -10.00 8.66
CA VAL A 65 5.05 -10.89 7.81
C VAL A 65 3.89 -10.12 7.20
N VAL A 66 3.11 -9.40 8.01
CA VAL A 66 1.99 -8.56 7.52
C VAL A 66 2.48 -7.54 6.47
N ALA A 67 3.57 -6.81 6.74
CA ALA A 67 4.12 -5.83 5.81
C ALA A 67 4.59 -6.46 4.48
N ARG A 68 5.15 -7.67 4.52
CA ARG A 68 5.56 -8.41 3.31
C ARG A 68 4.37 -8.87 2.49
N GLN A 69 3.30 -9.34 3.14
CA GLN A 69 2.04 -9.69 2.49
C GLN A 69 1.41 -8.46 1.84
N ALA A 70 1.29 -7.35 2.57
CA ALA A 70 0.82 -6.07 2.05
C ALA A 70 1.58 -5.66 0.79
N ARG A 71 2.91 -5.73 0.81
CA ARG A 71 3.76 -5.44 -0.35
C ARG A 71 3.48 -6.37 -1.53
N HIS A 72 3.22 -7.66 -1.30
CA HIS A 72 2.92 -8.62 -2.35
C HIS A 72 1.55 -8.32 -2.99
N ILE A 73 0.52 -8.12 -2.17
CA ILE A 73 -0.85 -7.79 -2.59
C ILE A 73 -0.84 -6.48 -3.39
N MET A 74 -0.20 -5.42 -2.88
CA MET A 74 -0.09 -4.13 -3.59
C MET A 74 0.69 -4.21 -4.91
N ARG A 75 1.60 -5.18 -5.07
CA ARG A 75 2.29 -5.44 -6.34
C ARG A 75 1.42 -6.20 -7.34
N ARG A 76 0.56 -7.10 -6.84
CA ARG A 76 -0.44 -7.83 -7.62
C ARG A 76 -1.58 -6.91 -8.06
N HIS A 77 -1.91 -5.91 -7.25
CA HIS A 77 -2.97 -4.92 -7.47
C HIS A 77 -2.37 -3.49 -7.50
N PRO A 78 -1.76 -3.05 -8.62
CA PRO A 78 -0.98 -1.80 -8.68
C PRO A 78 -1.79 -0.53 -8.42
N TRP A 79 -3.12 -0.61 -8.50
CA TRP A 79 -4.04 0.47 -8.19
C TRP A 79 -4.26 0.67 -6.67
N LEU A 80 -3.99 -0.34 -5.86
CA LEU A 80 -4.30 -0.37 -4.43
C LEU A 80 -3.55 0.71 -3.61
N PRO A 81 -2.25 0.99 -3.82
CA PRO A 81 -1.52 1.98 -3.02
C PRO A 81 -2.17 3.37 -3.02
N ALA A 82 -2.71 3.79 -4.16
CA ALA A 82 -3.38 5.09 -4.28
C ALA A 82 -4.64 5.18 -3.41
N LEU A 83 -5.40 4.09 -3.29
CA LEU A 83 -6.61 4.03 -2.47
C LEU A 83 -6.29 3.92 -0.98
N VAL A 84 -5.28 3.13 -0.62
CA VAL A 84 -4.84 2.97 0.78
C VAL A 84 -4.39 4.29 1.40
N ILE A 85 -3.70 5.14 0.63
CA ILE A 85 -3.22 6.45 1.11
C ILE A 85 -4.35 7.49 1.12
N GLY A 86 -5.19 7.51 0.08
CA GLY A 86 -6.19 8.57 -0.11
C GLY A 86 -7.50 8.36 0.66
N ARG A 87 -7.87 7.11 0.93
CA ARG A 87 -9.18 6.75 1.49
C ARG A 87 -9.12 5.43 2.26
N PRO A 88 -8.56 5.41 3.49
CA PRO A 88 -8.58 4.22 4.33
C PRO A 88 -10.03 3.87 4.66
N THR A 89 -10.50 2.74 4.14
CA THR A 89 -11.80 2.17 4.48
C THR A 89 -11.59 0.86 5.23
N LEU A 90 -12.38 0.66 6.28
CA LEU A 90 -12.37 -0.55 7.10
C LEU A 90 -13.67 -1.29 6.81
N GLY A 91 -13.63 -2.16 5.81
CA GLY A 91 -14.65 -3.19 5.63
C GLY A 91 -14.36 -4.41 6.52
N PRO A 92 -15.15 -5.48 6.40
CA PRO A 92 -15.00 -6.69 7.20
C PRO A 92 -13.59 -7.29 7.18
N HIS A 93 -13.00 -7.51 6.00
CA HIS A 93 -11.65 -8.08 5.95
C HIS A 93 -10.59 -7.10 6.45
N GLY A 94 -10.79 -5.80 6.21
CA GLY A 94 -9.95 -4.76 6.80
C GLY A 94 -9.98 -4.76 8.33
N ALA A 95 -11.14 -5.06 8.92
CA ALA A 95 -11.30 -5.22 10.36
C ALA A 95 -10.59 -6.48 10.88
N ASP A 96 -10.72 -7.62 10.19
CA ASP A 96 -10.02 -8.86 10.55
C ASP A 96 -8.49 -8.65 10.55
N LEU A 97 -7.97 -7.96 9.53
CA LEU A 97 -6.55 -7.61 9.47
C LEU A 97 -6.12 -6.68 10.61
N LEU A 98 -6.96 -5.72 10.97
CA LEU A 98 -6.71 -4.82 12.10
C LEU A 98 -6.70 -5.61 13.43
N GLU A 99 -7.68 -6.47 13.65
CA GLU A 99 -7.76 -7.34 14.83
C GLU A 99 -6.53 -8.22 14.95
N HIS A 100 -6.12 -8.89 13.86
CA HIS A 100 -4.90 -9.68 13.84
C HIS A 100 -3.65 -8.87 14.24
N VAL A 101 -3.51 -7.64 13.73
CA VAL A 101 -2.38 -6.77 14.12
C VAL A 101 -2.45 -6.33 15.58
N LEU A 102 -3.66 -6.12 16.11
CA LEU A 102 -3.86 -5.83 17.53
C LEU A 102 -3.52 -7.04 18.41
N ASP A 103 -3.84 -8.26 17.97
CA ASP A 103 -3.49 -9.51 18.64
C ASP A 103 -1.98 -9.75 18.64
N VAL A 104 -1.31 -9.53 17.51
CA VAL A 104 0.17 -9.54 17.42
C VAL A 104 0.81 -8.58 18.42
N LEU A 105 0.16 -7.45 18.69
CA LEU A 105 0.62 -6.43 19.62
C LEU A 105 -0.03 -6.54 21.01
N ALA A 106 -0.79 -7.59 21.32
CA ALA A 106 -1.61 -7.66 22.53
C ALA A 106 -0.77 -7.44 23.80
N ASP A 107 0.33 -8.18 23.92
CA ASP A 107 1.25 -8.14 25.08
C ASP A 107 2.23 -6.97 25.05
N HIS A 108 2.24 -6.16 23.99
CA HIS A 108 3.15 -5.01 23.90
C HIS A 108 2.72 -3.90 24.89
N PRO A 109 3.63 -3.34 25.72
CA PRO A 109 3.29 -2.46 26.84
C PRO A 109 2.83 -1.05 26.43
N THR A 110 2.64 -0.79 25.13
CA THR A 110 2.23 0.53 24.62
C THR A 110 0.73 0.76 24.70
N HIS A 111 0.35 2.05 24.77
CA HIS A 111 -1.03 2.48 24.73
C HIS A 111 -1.77 1.98 23.45
N PRO A 112 -3.06 1.59 23.51
CA PRO A 112 -3.82 1.11 22.36
C PRO A 112 -3.76 2.02 21.12
N ALA A 113 -3.81 3.35 21.31
CA ALA A 113 -3.66 4.31 20.22
C ALA A 113 -2.35 4.12 19.44
N ARG A 114 -1.24 3.77 20.11
CA ARG A 114 0.05 3.51 19.43
C ARG A 114 0.04 2.22 18.62
N LYS A 115 -0.77 1.23 19.00
CA LYS A 115 -0.96 0.00 18.22
C LYS A 115 -1.71 0.31 16.92
N LEU A 116 -2.74 1.15 16.98
CA LEU A 116 -3.45 1.65 15.80
C LEU A 116 -2.55 2.50 14.89
N GLU A 117 -1.73 3.37 15.47
CA GLU A 117 -0.73 4.13 14.72
C GLU A 117 0.29 3.22 14.04
N ALA A 118 0.77 2.17 14.71
CA ALA A 118 1.69 1.20 14.12
C ALA A 118 1.06 0.52 12.89
N PHE A 119 -0.20 0.11 12.99
CA PHE A 119 -0.95 -0.43 11.84
C PHE A 119 -1.04 0.56 10.68
N ALA A 120 -1.45 1.80 10.96
CA ALA A 120 -1.54 2.85 9.94
C ALA A 120 -0.18 3.14 9.29
N LEU A 121 0.90 3.19 10.08
CA LEU A 121 2.26 3.41 9.59
C LEU A 121 2.75 2.27 8.70
N ILE A 122 2.51 1.01 9.08
CA ILE A 122 2.90 -0.15 8.27
C ILE A 122 2.21 -0.11 6.91
N ASN A 123 0.90 0.11 6.88
CA ASN A 123 0.14 0.19 5.64
C ASN A 123 0.54 1.38 4.78
N GLY A 124 0.62 2.57 5.37
CA GLY A 124 0.98 3.80 4.68
C GLY A 124 2.41 3.76 4.13
N LEU A 125 3.38 3.31 4.93
CA LEU A 125 4.77 3.16 4.48
C LEU A 125 4.87 2.11 3.38
N THR A 126 4.23 0.96 3.52
CA THR A 126 4.28 -0.10 2.50
C THR A 126 3.68 0.41 1.18
N ALA A 127 2.53 1.08 1.23
CA ALA A 127 1.92 1.71 0.05
C ALA A 127 2.85 2.74 -0.58
N LEU A 128 3.46 3.62 0.22
CA LEU A 128 4.40 4.62 -0.25
C LEU A 128 5.63 3.99 -0.93
N PHE A 129 6.20 2.93 -0.34
CA PHE A 129 7.35 2.22 -0.90
C PHE A 129 7.03 1.48 -2.19
N VAL A 130 5.84 0.89 -2.29
CA VAL A 130 5.38 0.23 -3.52
C VAL A 130 5.10 1.25 -4.61
N GLN A 131 4.39 2.34 -4.29
CA GLN A 131 4.00 3.38 -5.24
C GLN A 131 5.21 4.18 -5.75
N ASN A 132 6.16 4.51 -4.88
CA ASN A 132 7.35 5.29 -5.26
C ASN A 132 8.50 4.44 -5.77
N GLY A 133 8.37 3.11 -5.78
CA GLY A 133 9.32 2.15 -6.36
C GLY A 133 10.78 2.52 -6.16
N VAL A 134 11.40 1.98 -5.11
CA VAL A 134 12.83 2.07 -4.68
C VAL A 134 13.89 2.35 -5.78
N ALA A 135 13.69 2.03 -7.06
CA ALA A 135 14.55 2.46 -8.17
C ALA A 135 14.58 3.98 -8.44
N VAL A 136 13.45 4.69 -8.31
CA VAL A 136 13.42 6.15 -8.54
C VAL A 136 14.04 6.89 -7.37
N VAL A 137 13.71 6.47 -6.14
CA VAL A 137 14.21 7.13 -4.93
C VAL A 137 15.69 6.80 -4.70
N LEU A 138 16.12 5.54 -4.76
CA LEU A 138 17.56 5.21 -4.65
C LEU A 138 18.36 5.65 -5.87
N GLY A 139 17.75 5.72 -7.05
CA GLY A 139 18.37 6.30 -8.26
C GLY A 139 18.61 7.80 -8.09
N LYS A 140 17.62 8.54 -7.58
CA LYS A 140 17.77 9.97 -7.23
C LYS A 140 18.76 10.18 -6.09
N PHE A 141 18.69 9.39 -5.02
CA PHE A 141 19.65 9.49 -3.91
C PHE A 141 21.09 9.15 -4.34
N ARG A 142 21.30 8.15 -5.21
CA ARG A 142 22.63 7.86 -5.78
C ARG A 142 23.11 8.96 -6.74
N ALA A 143 22.21 9.54 -7.54
CA ALA A 143 22.54 10.63 -8.44
C ALA A 143 22.93 11.91 -7.66
N ASP A 144 22.13 12.29 -6.65
CA ASP A 144 22.42 13.44 -5.78
C ASP A 144 23.74 13.27 -5.00
N MET A 145 24.12 12.03 -4.65
CA MET A 145 25.37 11.73 -3.96
C MET A 145 26.58 11.85 -4.90
N ALA A 146 26.47 11.36 -6.14
CA ALA A 146 27.52 11.48 -7.15
C ALA A 146 27.76 12.95 -7.56
N GLU A 147 26.71 13.74 -7.75
CA GLU A 147 26.83 15.18 -8.06
C GLU A 147 27.51 15.98 -6.92
N ARG A 148 27.28 15.58 -5.67
CA ARG A 148 27.96 16.18 -4.51
C ARG A 148 29.44 15.82 -4.44
N GLU A 149 29.80 14.59 -4.78
CA GLU A 149 31.21 14.17 -4.85
C GLU A 149 31.96 14.87 -5.99
N ASP A 150 31.34 15.05 -7.16
CA ASP A 150 31.90 15.80 -8.29
C ASP A 150 32.06 17.31 -7.99
N CYS A 151 31.13 17.89 -7.24
CA CYS A 151 31.23 19.28 -6.79
C CYS A 151 32.36 19.48 -5.76
N CYS A 152 32.57 18.51 -4.86
CA CYS A 152 33.73 18.49 -3.97
C CYS A 152 35.05 18.24 -4.72
N ALA A 153 35.05 17.44 -5.78
CA ALA A 153 36.25 17.18 -6.58
C ALA A 153 36.65 18.37 -7.48
N SER A 154 35.69 19.10 -8.04
CA SER A 154 35.97 20.29 -8.87
C SER A 154 36.35 21.55 -8.09
N SER A 155 36.10 21.57 -6.78
CA SER A 155 36.50 22.67 -5.88
C SER A 155 37.91 22.52 -5.28
N VAL A 156 38.61 21.41 -5.55
CA VAL A 156 40.04 21.23 -5.23
C VAL A 156 40.86 21.42 -6.50
N GLU A 157 40.89 22.65 -7.01
CA GLU A 157 41.87 23.03 -8.02
C GLU A 157 43.23 23.25 -7.30
N PRO A 158 44.30 22.53 -7.66
CA PRO A 158 45.58 22.71 -7.01
C PRO A 158 46.11 24.10 -7.40
N GLN A 159 46.06 25.05 -6.47
CA GLN A 159 46.70 26.33 -6.63
C GLN A 159 48.18 26.09 -6.94
N ARG A 160 48.53 26.25 -8.22
CA ARG A 160 49.91 26.28 -8.70
C ARG A 160 50.57 27.52 -8.10
N PHE A 161 51.24 27.32 -6.97
CA PHE A 161 52.24 28.24 -6.46
C PHE A 161 53.39 28.28 -7.47
N TRP A 162 53.53 29.41 -8.17
CA TRP A 162 54.84 29.91 -8.56
C TRP A 162 55.35 30.78 -7.43
#